data_AF-A0A7J5V0B8-F1
#
_entry.id   AF-A0A7J5V0B8-F1
#
_cell.length_a   1.000
_cell.length_b   1.000
_cell.length_c   1.000
_cell.angle_alpha   90.00
_cell.angle_beta   90.00
_cell.angle_gamma   90.00
#
_symmetry.space_group_name_H-M   'P 1'
#
loop_
_entity.id
_entity.type
_entity.pdbx_description
1 polymer ?
#
loop_
_entity_poly.entity_id
_entity_poly.type
_entity_poly.pdbx_seq_one_letter_code
_entity_poly.pdbx_strand_id
1 'polypeptide(L)'
;MRKIYWVSVRISFYILFLLLLLTGGLSLIILYPLYAWFFARDLRVGTNKKLLLSMITFTYSFVYDVITNKTYRQAFPVQFASAPMSAPDLSKVRIRNDWPILDGSCNGCSRCCSMRDCPFIDEKHQCLFYGSLYWRYFNCGRFPESQNQIDYYSCPKWEIIH
;
A
#
# COMPACT_ATOMS: atom_id res chain seq x y z
N MET A 1 -0.41 25.70 2.95
CA MET A 1 -0.33 25.31 1.52
C MET A 1 0.02 23.84 1.28
N ARG A 2 1.10 23.27 1.86
CA ARG A 2 1.48 21.85 1.63
C ARG A 2 0.45 20.79 2.04
N LYS A 3 -0.28 20.98 3.16
CA LYS A 3 -1.34 20.04 3.59
C LYS A 3 -2.49 19.93 2.59
N ILE A 4 -2.91 21.06 2.00
CA ILE A 4 -3.98 21.11 0.99
C ILE A 4 -3.58 20.31 -0.24
N TYR A 5 -2.31 20.44 -0.67
CA TYR A 5 -1.77 19.64 -1.77
C TYR A 5 -1.79 18.14 -1.47
N TRP A 6 -1.42 17.70 -0.26
CA TRP A 6 -1.49 16.27 0.07
C TRP A 6 -2.92 15.73 0.11
N VAL A 7 -3.85 16.55 0.61
CA VAL A 7 -5.28 16.22 0.60
C VAL A 7 -5.79 16.09 -0.84
N SER A 8 -5.46 17.01 -1.74
CA SER A 8 -5.92 16.95 -3.13
C SER A 8 -5.39 15.73 -3.88
N VAL A 9 -4.14 15.33 -3.62
CA VAL A 9 -3.57 14.09 -4.17
C VAL A 9 -4.33 12.87 -3.65
N ARG A 10 -4.62 12.78 -2.34
CA ARG A 10 -5.44 11.68 -1.79
C ARG A 10 -6.85 11.64 -2.34
N ILE A 11 -7.51 12.80 -2.50
CA ILE A 11 -8.85 12.88 -3.11
C ILE A 11 -8.80 12.34 -4.53
N SER A 12 -7.77 12.69 -5.31
CA SER A 12 -7.59 12.15 -6.67
C SER A 12 -7.47 10.62 -6.67
N PHE A 13 -6.73 10.05 -5.71
CA PHE A 13 -6.66 8.59 -5.55
C PHE A 13 -8.01 7.97 -5.20
N TYR A 14 -8.78 8.57 -4.29
CA TYR A 14 -10.11 8.07 -3.96
C TYR A 14 -11.08 8.17 -5.14
N ILE A 15 -11.01 9.22 -5.95
CA ILE A 15 -11.80 9.35 -7.18
C ILE A 15 -11.43 8.24 -8.16
N LEU A 16 -10.14 7.99 -8.41
CA LEU A 16 -9.71 6.89 -9.27
C LEU A 16 -10.15 5.52 -8.72
N PHE A 17 -10.00 5.31 -7.42
CA PHE A 17 -10.45 4.09 -6.75
C PHE A 17 -11.97 3.88 -6.86
N LEU A 18 -12.76 4.94 -6.74
CA LEU A 18 -14.21 4.88 -6.93
C LEU A 18 -14.58 4.59 -8.40
N LEU A 19 -13.90 5.24 -9.35
CA LEU A 19 -14.10 4.95 -10.77
C LEU A 19 -13.75 3.50 -11.10
N LEU A 20 -12.67 2.97 -10.53
CA LEU A 20 -12.27 1.58 -10.65
C LEU A 20 -13.37 0.62 -10.20
N LEU A 21 -13.93 0.86 -9.01
CA LEU A 21 -15.00 0.05 -8.45
C LEU A 21 -16.28 0.15 -9.29
N LEU A 22 -16.79 1.36 -9.54
CA LEU A 22 -18.06 1.57 -10.22
C LEU A 22 -18.05 1.05 -11.67
N THR A 23 -16.88 1.03 -12.32
CA THR A 23 -16.74 0.56 -13.70
C THR A 23 -16.30 -0.90 -13.81
N GLY A 24 -16.18 -1.62 -12.69
CA GLY A 24 -15.71 -3.01 -12.69
C GLY A 24 -14.30 -3.21 -13.27
N GLY A 25 -13.44 -2.19 -13.20
CA GLY A 25 -12.10 -2.23 -13.80
C GLY A 25 -11.95 -1.57 -15.16
N LEU A 26 -13.04 -1.20 -15.86
CA LEU A 26 -12.94 -0.60 -17.20
C LEU A 26 -12.12 0.71 -17.20
N SER A 27 -12.22 1.49 -16.12
CA SER A 27 -11.42 2.71 -15.95
C SER A 27 -9.90 2.46 -15.99
N LEU A 28 -9.40 1.29 -15.59
CA LEU A 28 -7.95 0.95 -15.69
C LEU A 28 -7.48 0.87 -17.13
N ILE A 29 -8.34 0.45 -18.05
CA ILE A 29 -8.02 0.32 -19.46
C ILE A 29 -8.03 1.72 -20.10
N ILE A 30 -9.10 2.48 -19.87
CA ILE A 30 -9.30 3.81 -20.47
C ILE A 30 -8.27 4.82 -19.94
N LEU A 31 -8.05 4.83 -18.63
CA LEU A 31 -7.16 5.76 -17.95
C LEU A 31 -5.79 5.13 -17.64
N TYR A 32 -5.39 4.10 -18.38
CA TYR A 32 -4.14 3.38 -18.16
C TYR A 32 -2.91 4.29 -17.97
N PRO A 33 -2.67 5.32 -18.81
CA PRO A 33 -1.51 6.20 -18.63
C PRO A 33 -1.52 6.93 -17.29
N LEU A 34 -2.71 7.28 -16.78
CA LEU A 34 -2.88 7.96 -15.50
C LEU A 34 -2.61 6.99 -14.34
N TYR A 35 -3.13 5.76 -14.39
CA TYR A 35 -2.84 4.74 -13.38
C TYR A 35 -1.35 4.35 -13.38
N ALA A 36 -0.73 4.18 -14.54
CA ALA A 36 0.71 3.94 -14.64
C ALA A 36 1.50 5.10 -14.00
N TRP A 37 1.13 6.34 -14.27
CA TRP A 37 1.79 7.50 -13.65
C TRP A 37 1.70 7.49 -12.11
N PHE A 38 0.54 7.10 -11.55
CA PHE A 38 0.31 7.07 -10.11
C PHE A 38 0.98 5.89 -9.38
N PHE A 39 0.96 4.71 -9.97
CA PHE A 39 1.36 3.47 -9.30
C PHE A 39 2.74 2.97 -9.75
N ALA A 40 3.18 3.13 -11.00
CA ALA A 40 4.58 2.96 -11.42
C ALA A 40 4.70 3.08 -12.94
N ARG A 41 5.82 3.63 -13.42
CA ARG A 41 6.13 3.80 -14.85
C ARG A 41 6.04 2.50 -15.68
N ASP A 42 6.18 1.32 -15.07
CA ASP A 42 6.24 0.03 -15.77
C ASP A 42 5.16 -0.96 -15.28
N LEU A 43 4.02 -0.45 -14.80
CA LEU A 43 2.82 -1.26 -14.69
C LEU A 43 2.38 -1.64 -16.09
N ARG A 44 2.86 -2.76 -16.65
CA ARG A 44 2.40 -3.32 -17.95
C ARG A 44 0.96 -3.86 -17.89
N VAL A 45 0.07 -3.16 -17.18
CA VAL A 45 -1.34 -3.51 -16.95
C VAL A 45 -2.10 -3.56 -18.28
N GLY A 46 -1.72 -2.74 -19.26
CA GLY A 46 -2.31 -2.77 -20.61
C GLY A 46 -1.99 -4.04 -21.40
N THR A 47 -0.90 -4.76 -21.06
CA THR A 47 -0.47 -5.98 -21.77
C THR A 47 -0.73 -7.25 -20.97
N ASN A 48 -0.76 -7.15 -19.63
CA ASN A 48 -0.94 -8.29 -18.73
C ASN A 48 -2.37 -8.35 -18.16
N LYS A 49 -3.26 -9.03 -18.88
CA LYS A 49 -4.67 -9.26 -18.47
C LYS A 49 -4.78 -9.96 -17.10
N LYS A 50 -3.83 -10.82 -16.74
CA LYS A 50 -3.81 -11.50 -15.43
C LYS A 50 -3.58 -10.51 -14.31
N LEU A 51 -2.62 -9.59 -14.47
CA LEU A 51 -2.36 -8.51 -13.51
C LEU A 51 -3.59 -7.60 -13.38
N LEU A 52 -4.21 -7.22 -14.50
CA LEU A 52 -5.43 -6.41 -14.49
C LEU A 52 -6.55 -7.07 -13.67
N LEU A 53 -6.86 -8.34 -13.93
CA LEU A 53 -7.90 -9.06 -13.19
C LEU A 53 -7.54 -9.21 -11.70
N SER A 54 -6.27 -9.46 -11.41
CA SER A 54 -5.78 -9.56 -10.03
C SER A 54 -5.88 -8.23 -9.28
N MET A 55 -5.64 -7.09 -9.96
CA MET A 55 -5.84 -5.76 -9.38
C MET A 55 -7.31 -5.49 -9.08
N ILE A 56 -8.21 -5.84 -10.00
CA ILE A 56 -9.65 -5.65 -9.82
C ILE A 56 -10.14 -6.47 -8.62
N THR A 57 -9.85 -7.78 -8.61
CA THR A 57 -10.24 -8.68 -7.52
C THR A 57 -9.65 -8.24 -6.18
N PHE A 58 -8.38 -7.86 -6.14
CA PHE A 58 -7.74 -7.30 -4.95
C PHE A 58 -8.44 -6.02 -4.45
N THR A 59 -8.87 -5.14 -5.36
CA THR A 59 -9.58 -3.90 -5.00
C THR A 59 -10.92 -4.21 -4.34
N TYR A 60 -11.69 -5.14 -4.89
CA TYR A 60 -12.95 -5.58 -4.27
C TYR A 60 -12.73 -6.28 -2.94
N SER A 61 -11.72 -7.15 -2.83
CA SER A 61 -11.35 -7.79 -1.56
C SER A 61 -10.96 -6.76 -0.50
N PHE A 62 -10.20 -5.74 -0.89
CA PHE A 62 -9.83 -4.63 -0.01
C PHE A 62 -11.04 -3.86 0.49
N VAL A 63 -12.00 -3.55 -0.39
CA VAL A 63 -13.27 -2.88 0.02
C VAL A 63 -14.04 -3.76 0.98
N TYR A 64 -14.17 -5.04 0.66
CA TYR A 64 -14.84 -6.02 1.53
C TYR A 64 -14.22 -6.05 2.92
N ASP A 65 -12.89 -6.09 3.02
CA ASP A 65 -12.15 -6.01 4.28
C ASP A 65 -12.40 -4.69 5.02
N VAL A 66 -12.35 -3.55 4.31
CA VAL A 66 -12.64 -2.25 4.93
C VAL A 66 -14.04 -2.21 5.52
N ILE A 67 -15.02 -2.84 4.88
CA ILE A 67 -16.43 -2.85 5.34
C ILE A 67 -16.67 -3.88 6.45
N THR A 68 -16.07 -5.07 6.37
CA THR A 68 -16.38 -6.18 7.28
C THR A 68 -15.39 -6.35 8.43
N ASN A 69 -14.11 -6.03 8.21
CA ASN A 69 -13.03 -6.30 9.16
C ASN A 69 -12.75 -5.09 10.07
N LYS A 70 -13.31 -5.13 11.29
CA LYS A 70 -13.10 -4.08 12.30
C LYS A 70 -11.62 -3.90 12.67
N THR A 71 -10.88 -4.99 12.81
CA THR A 71 -9.46 -4.97 13.16
C THR A 71 -8.65 -4.25 12.09
N TYR A 72 -8.96 -4.50 10.82
CA TYR A 72 -8.31 -3.80 9.70
C TYR A 72 -8.53 -2.29 9.76
N ARG A 73 -9.78 -1.84 9.96
CA ARG A 73 -10.10 -0.42 10.08
C ARG A 73 -9.35 0.27 11.22
N GLN A 74 -9.20 -0.42 12.35
CA GLN A 74 -8.51 0.11 13.53
C GLN A 74 -6.99 0.16 13.34
N ALA A 75 -6.41 -0.77 12.59
CA ALA A 75 -4.98 -0.81 12.35
C ALA A 75 -4.53 0.26 11.34
N PHE A 76 -5.34 0.60 10.32
CA PHE A 76 -4.88 1.43 9.19
C PHE A 76 -5.60 2.78 8.96
N PRO A 77 -5.81 3.63 9.98
CA PRO A 77 -6.36 4.97 9.77
C PRO A 77 -5.27 5.94 9.26
N VAL A 78 -5.10 6.05 7.94
CA VAL A 78 -4.24 7.09 7.37
C VAL A 78 -4.96 8.43 7.41
N GLN A 79 -4.41 9.40 8.15
CA GLN A 79 -4.97 10.75 8.18
C GLN A 79 -4.91 11.40 6.79
N PHE A 80 -6.02 12.03 6.37
CA PHE A 80 -6.16 12.65 5.05
C PHE A 80 -5.09 13.70 4.72
N ALA A 81 -4.58 14.41 5.72
CA ALA A 81 -3.59 15.47 5.55
C ALA A 81 -2.16 15.05 5.94
N SER A 82 -1.89 13.76 6.12
CA SER A 82 -0.54 13.29 6.45
C SER A 82 0.42 13.45 5.26
N ALA A 83 1.69 13.76 5.51
CA ALA A 83 2.68 13.85 4.44
C ALA A 83 2.91 12.47 3.78
N PRO A 84 3.28 12.39 2.48
CA PRO A 84 3.76 11.15 1.90
C PRO A 84 5.06 10.69 2.59
N MET A 85 5.21 9.38 2.78
CA MET A 85 6.36 8.79 3.48
C MET A 85 6.94 7.65 2.64
N SER A 86 8.26 7.53 2.64
CA SER A 86 8.94 6.44 1.93
C SER A 86 9.57 5.40 2.87
N ALA A 87 9.41 5.58 4.17
CA ALA A 87 9.88 4.70 5.22
C ALA A 87 9.01 4.95 6.47
N PRO A 88 8.94 3.98 7.39
CA PRO A 88 8.32 4.19 8.70
C PRO A 88 8.96 5.33 9.50
N ASP A 89 8.18 5.88 10.43
CA ASP A 89 8.59 6.98 11.30
C ASP A 89 9.55 6.46 12.39
N LEU A 90 10.86 6.64 12.18
CA LEU A 90 11.90 6.17 13.11
C LEU A 90 11.89 6.89 14.47
N SER A 91 11.11 7.96 14.63
CA SER A 91 10.86 8.55 15.95
C SER A 91 9.88 7.74 16.80
N LYS A 92 9.10 6.85 16.16
CA LYS A 92 8.06 6.03 16.81
C LYS A 92 8.37 4.56 16.80
N VAL A 93 9.16 4.10 15.84
CA VAL A 93 9.46 2.68 15.68
C VAL A 93 10.95 2.47 15.48
N ARG A 94 11.45 1.32 15.94
CA ARG A 94 12.80 0.85 15.64
C ARG A 94 12.77 -0.61 15.22
N ILE A 95 13.85 -1.03 14.57
CA ILE A 95 14.09 -2.45 14.29
C ILE A 95 14.47 -3.11 15.61
N ARG A 96 13.90 -4.28 15.88
CA ARG A 96 14.27 -5.09 17.03
C ARG A 96 15.76 -5.46 16.98
N ASN A 97 16.44 -5.36 18.12
CA ASN A 97 17.88 -5.59 18.22
C ASN A 97 18.31 -7.03 17.86
N ASP A 98 17.41 -8.00 18.04
CA ASP A 98 17.63 -9.40 17.71
C ASP A 98 17.19 -9.76 16.28
N TRP A 99 16.83 -8.77 15.46
CA TRP A 99 16.42 -9.01 14.08
C TRP A 99 17.63 -9.37 13.21
N PRO A 100 17.60 -10.53 12.50
CA PRO A 100 18.71 -10.92 11.63
C PRO A 100 18.84 -9.94 10.46
N ILE A 101 20.01 -9.32 10.32
CA ILE A 101 20.37 -8.48 9.18
C ILE A 101 20.68 -9.42 8.01
N LEU A 102 19.68 -9.73 7.19
CA LEU A 102 19.86 -10.50 5.94
C LEU A 102 20.02 -9.52 4.78
N ASP A 103 21.18 -9.48 4.14
CA ASP A 103 21.48 -8.56 3.05
C ASP A 103 20.51 -8.69 1.86
N GLY A 104 20.11 -7.54 1.29
CA GLY A 104 19.63 -7.46 -0.10
C GLY A 104 18.14 -7.68 -0.40
N SER A 105 17.27 -7.92 0.59
CA SER A 105 15.81 -7.90 0.37
C SER A 105 15.20 -6.63 0.96
N CYS A 106 13.99 -6.24 0.52
CA CYS A 106 13.19 -5.23 1.22
C CYS A 106 12.99 -5.74 2.67
N ASN A 107 13.89 -5.37 3.58
CA ASN A 107 14.25 -6.28 4.65
C ASN A 107 13.14 -6.30 5.72
N GLY A 108 12.26 -7.29 5.65
CA GLY A 108 11.79 -8.00 6.84
C GLY A 108 10.30 -8.01 7.11
N CYS A 109 9.42 -7.53 6.21
CA CYS A 109 7.99 -7.77 6.36
C CYS A 109 7.16 -7.58 5.08
N SER A 110 7.36 -8.45 4.09
CA SER A 110 6.40 -8.63 2.99
C SER A 110 5.11 -9.30 3.46
N ARG A 111 4.99 -9.62 4.74
CA ARG A 111 3.83 -10.29 5.35
C ARG A 111 2.52 -9.55 5.11
N CYS A 112 2.56 -8.21 5.04
CA CYS A 112 1.39 -7.43 4.65
C CYS A 112 0.93 -7.69 3.21
N CYS A 113 1.87 -7.91 2.29
CA CYS A 113 1.58 -8.30 0.91
C CYS A 113 1.15 -9.76 0.81
N SER A 114 1.82 -10.67 1.53
CA SER A 114 1.50 -12.11 1.52
C SER A 114 0.16 -12.43 2.17
N MET A 115 -0.18 -11.81 3.31
CA MET A 115 -1.47 -12.02 3.98
C MET A 115 -2.67 -11.49 3.19
N ARG A 116 -2.43 -10.64 2.19
CA ARG A 116 -3.46 -9.99 1.39
C ARG A 116 -3.48 -10.48 -0.06
N ASP A 117 -2.69 -11.49 -0.40
CA ASP A 117 -2.50 -11.95 -1.78
C ASP A 117 -2.27 -10.78 -2.76
N CYS A 118 -1.40 -9.86 -2.36
CA CYS A 118 -1.17 -8.61 -3.08
C CYS A 118 -0.71 -8.90 -4.52
N PRO A 119 -1.42 -8.41 -5.55
CA PRO A 119 -1.11 -8.72 -6.96
C PRO A 119 0.15 -8.02 -7.46
N PHE A 120 0.76 -7.19 -6.63
CA PHE A 120 1.91 -6.37 -6.96
C PHE A 120 3.21 -6.85 -6.32
N ILE A 121 3.24 -8.07 -5.77
CA ILE A 121 4.47 -8.70 -5.34
C ILE A 121 5.06 -9.50 -6.50
N ASP A 122 6.36 -9.32 -6.76
CA ASP A 122 7.07 -10.12 -7.76
C ASP A 122 7.57 -11.46 -7.19
N GLU A 123 8.18 -12.28 -8.05
CA GLU A 123 8.75 -13.59 -7.68
C GLU A 123 9.88 -13.49 -6.65
N LYS A 124 10.52 -12.32 -6.52
CA LYS A 124 11.58 -12.02 -5.55
C LYS A 124 11.04 -11.40 -4.27
N HIS A 125 9.73 -11.43 -4.07
CA HIS A 125 9.02 -10.80 -2.95
C HIS A 125 9.20 -9.27 -2.85
N GLN A 126 9.43 -8.60 -3.97
CA GLN A 126 9.55 -7.15 -4.09
C GLN A 126 8.23 -6.52 -4.54
N CYS A 127 7.95 -5.32 -4.03
CA CYS A 127 6.74 -4.57 -4.41
C CYS A 127 6.96 -3.84 -5.76
N LEU A 128 6.16 -4.18 -6.77
CA LEU A 128 6.23 -3.63 -8.12
C LEU A 128 5.98 -2.11 -8.18
N PHE A 129 5.27 -1.55 -7.21
CA PHE A 129 5.01 -0.12 -7.10
C PHE A 129 5.80 0.55 -5.97
N TYR A 130 6.88 -0.07 -5.49
CA TYR A 130 7.70 0.48 -4.42
C TYR A 130 8.15 1.91 -4.73
N GLY A 131 7.98 2.82 -3.77
CA GLY A 131 8.37 4.21 -3.92
C GLY A 131 7.53 5.03 -4.91
N SER A 132 6.43 4.49 -5.46
CA SER A 132 5.48 5.26 -6.28
C SER A 132 4.68 6.30 -5.47
N LEU A 133 3.91 7.14 -6.17
CA LEU A 133 3.03 8.10 -5.49
C LEU A 133 2.01 7.37 -4.62
N TYR A 134 1.33 6.34 -5.14
CA TYR A 134 0.38 5.57 -4.32
C TYR A 134 1.07 4.95 -3.11
N TRP A 135 2.24 4.33 -3.30
CA TRP A 135 2.98 3.70 -2.20
C TRP A 135 3.27 4.68 -1.07
N ARG A 136 3.74 5.89 -1.40
CA ARG A 136 4.13 6.90 -0.41
C ARG A 136 2.95 7.54 0.32
N TYR A 137 1.81 7.68 -0.34
CA TYR A 137 0.65 8.39 0.22
C TYR A 137 -0.20 7.52 1.16
N PHE A 138 -0.11 6.19 1.04
CA PHE A 138 -0.93 5.23 1.77
C PHE A 138 -0.10 4.35 2.74
N ASN A 139 -0.71 3.29 3.25
CA ASN A 139 -0.17 2.43 4.31
C ASN A 139 1.19 1.84 3.98
N CYS A 140 1.45 1.50 2.71
CA CYS A 140 2.67 0.78 2.33
C CYS A 140 3.95 1.57 2.64
N GLY A 141 3.98 2.88 2.37
CA GLY A 141 5.18 3.71 2.54
C GLY A 141 5.47 4.20 3.95
N ARG A 142 4.49 4.13 4.84
CA ARG A 142 4.58 4.59 6.25
C ARG A 142 4.60 3.45 7.26
N PHE A 143 4.30 2.23 6.84
CA PHE A 143 4.15 1.10 7.76
C PHE A 143 5.50 0.69 8.39
N PRO A 144 5.51 0.35 9.70
CA PRO A 144 4.41 0.48 10.67
C PRO A 144 4.35 1.86 11.34
N GLU A 145 3.14 2.25 11.77
CA GLU A 145 2.88 3.47 12.56
C GLU A 145 2.38 3.21 13.98
N SER A 146 1.99 1.97 14.32
CA SER A 146 1.48 1.60 15.65
C SER A 146 1.65 0.11 15.95
N GLN A 147 1.60 -0.26 17.23
CA GLN A 147 1.65 -1.67 17.65
C GLN A 147 0.53 -2.50 17.03
N ASN A 148 -0.69 -1.95 16.94
CA ASN A 148 -1.83 -2.61 16.28
C ASN A 148 -1.53 -3.04 14.83
N GLN A 149 -0.77 -2.23 14.08
CA GLN A 149 -0.37 -2.57 12.72
C GLN A 149 0.67 -3.71 12.70
N ILE A 150 1.62 -3.67 13.62
CA ILE A 150 2.65 -4.70 13.80
C ILE A 150 2.00 -6.03 14.15
N ASP A 151 1.06 -6.04 15.08
CA ASP A 151 0.34 -7.23 15.53
C ASP A 151 -0.55 -7.79 14.41
N TYR A 152 -1.29 -6.93 13.71
CA TYR A 152 -2.19 -7.32 12.63
C TYR A 152 -1.47 -8.10 11.52
N TYR A 153 -0.31 -7.62 11.08
CA TYR A 153 0.50 -8.34 10.10
C TYR A 153 1.51 -9.31 10.73
N SER A 154 1.52 -9.45 12.06
CA SER A 154 2.47 -10.30 12.79
C SER A 154 3.91 -10.10 12.32
N CYS A 155 4.37 -8.86 12.43
CA CYS A 155 5.57 -8.34 11.81
C CYS A 155 6.70 -8.12 12.83
N PRO A 156 7.41 -9.18 13.29
CA PRO A 156 8.34 -9.11 14.41
C PRO A 156 9.63 -8.30 14.16
N LYS A 157 9.80 -7.73 12.97
CA LYS A 157 10.92 -6.82 12.69
C LYS A 157 10.86 -5.54 13.53
N TRP A 158 9.67 -5.00 13.70
CA TRP A 158 9.47 -3.66 14.25
C TRP A 158 8.99 -3.71 15.69
N GLU A 159 9.43 -2.74 16.48
CA GLU A 159 8.89 -2.45 17.82
C GLU A 159 8.66 -0.95 18.00
N ILE A 160 7.68 -0.59 18.83
CA ILE A 160 7.37 0.80 19.17
C ILE A 160 8.38 1.34 20.17
N ILE A 161 8.84 2.56 19.93
CA ILE A 161 9.66 3.33 20.86
C ILE A 161 8.71 4.01 21.85
N HIS A 162 8.86 3.71 23.13
CA HIS A 162 8.14 4.36 24.23
C HIS A 162 8.81 5.68 24.63
#